data_AF-A0A1Y2XAP8-F1
#
_entry.id   AF-A0A1Y2XAP8-F1
#
_cell.length_a   1.000
_cell.length_b   1.000
_cell.length_c   1.000
_cell.angle_alpha   90.00
_cell.angle_beta   90.00
_cell.angle_gamma   90.00
#
_symmetry.space_group_name_H-M   'P 1'
#
loop_
_entity.id
_entity.type
_entity.pdbx_description
1 polymer ?
#
loop_
_entity_poly.entity_id
_entity_poly.type
_entity_poly.pdbx_seq_one_letter_code
_entity_poly.pdbx_strand_id
1 'polypeptide(L)'
;MSLSDTIIGYLRDENFSWWTVPFAFFLALLPRICVGILGPGGDLYDPLNPREFTSSVRRAVTLDAVTRGRIERSEYALSNAIENLPLFAIAVLAANVEELDIETRNLLCLTYILLRILYMWVYIWGQDYYWIPPFTRTLVWWAANVTLAHLYLSPGTPSNELEEKPSYWITRAIKLPNSHALGSVVDNARRPLPESLMD
;
A
#
# COMPACT_ATOMS: atom_id res chain seq x y z
N MET A 1 15.89 -28.59 13.32
CA MET A 1 15.82 -27.25 12.71
C MET A 1 14.98 -26.38 13.62
N SER A 2 15.51 -25.25 14.12
CA SER A 2 14.73 -24.35 14.96
C SER A 2 13.70 -23.59 14.11
N LEU A 3 12.61 -23.13 14.74
CA LEU A 3 11.62 -22.28 14.08
C LEU A 3 12.27 -21.00 13.54
N SER A 4 13.24 -20.44 14.28
CA SER A 4 14.04 -19.28 13.87
C SER A 4 14.78 -19.54 12.55
N ASP A 5 15.42 -20.69 12.42
CA ASP A 5 16.23 -21.03 11.26
C ASP A 5 15.35 -21.23 10.03
N THR A 6 14.15 -21.76 10.24
CA THR A 6 13.13 -21.93 9.20
C THR A 6 12.65 -20.59 8.68
N ILE A 7 12.33 -19.65 9.57
CA ILE A 7 11.85 -18.31 9.20
C ILE A 7 12.96 -17.54 8.48
N ILE A 8 14.19 -17.58 8.99
CA ILE A 8 15.33 -16.90 8.38
C ILE A 8 15.64 -17.50 7.00
N GLY A 9 15.59 -18.83 6.86
CA GLY A 9 15.73 -19.49 5.55
C GLY A 9 14.66 -19.02 4.57
N TYR A 10 13.39 -19.00 5.00
CA TYR A 10 12.30 -18.54 4.14
C TYR A 10 12.42 -17.06 3.74
N LEU A 11 12.92 -16.20 4.64
CA LEU A 11 13.19 -14.79 4.34
C LEU A 11 14.29 -14.62 3.29
N ARG A 12 15.30 -15.50 3.28
CA ARG A 12 16.47 -15.40 2.40
C ARG A 12 16.27 -16.06 1.04
N ASP A 13 15.63 -17.23 1.02
CA ASP A 13 15.68 -18.11 -0.14
C ASP A 13 14.46 -17.91 -1.06
N GLU A 14 13.33 -17.46 -0.53
CA GLU A 14 12.06 -17.39 -1.26
C GLU A 14 11.56 -15.94 -1.40
N ASN A 15 11.29 -15.50 -2.63
CA ASN A 15 10.75 -14.15 -2.86
C ASN A 15 9.22 -14.11 -2.71
N PHE A 16 8.73 -13.87 -1.49
CA PHE A 16 7.29 -13.74 -1.23
C PHE A 16 6.79 -12.29 -1.32
N SER A 17 7.63 -11.32 -1.68
CA SER A 17 7.25 -9.90 -1.74
C SER A 17 5.98 -9.65 -2.57
N TRP A 18 5.75 -10.37 -3.67
CA TRP A 18 4.53 -10.28 -4.47
C TRP A 18 3.25 -10.60 -3.69
N TRP A 19 3.31 -11.58 -2.77
CA TRP A 19 2.18 -11.99 -1.95
C TRP A 19 1.83 -10.98 -0.86
N THR A 20 2.77 -10.08 -0.53
CA THR A 20 2.55 -9.05 0.49
C THR A 20 1.53 -8.00 0.04
N VAL A 21 1.37 -7.76 -1.26
CA VAL A 21 0.40 -6.81 -1.82
C VAL A 21 -1.05 -7.28 -1.67
N PRO A 22 -1.46 -8.47 -2.16
CA PRO A 22 -2.82 -8.96 -1.93
C PRO A 22 -3.07 -9.19 -0.44
N PHE A 23 -2.06 -9.62 0.33
CA PHE A 23 -2.18 -9.72 1.78
C PHE A 23 -2.50 -8.36 2.43
N ALA A 24 -1.78 -7.29 2.06
CA ALA A 24 -2.03 -5.94 2.54
C ALA A 24 -3.42 -5.43 2.17
N PHE A 25 -3.94 -5.79 0.99
CA PHE A 25 -5.32 -5.47 0.59
C PHE A 25 -6.35 -6.09 1.53
N PHE A 26 -6.27 -7.41 1.78
CA PHE A 26 -7.20 -8.07 2.70
C PHE A 26 -7.06 -7.57 4.13
N LEU A 27 -5.81 -7.32 4.55
CA LEU A 27 -5.50 -6.74 5.84
C LEU A 27 -6.16 -5.36 6.02
N ALA A 28 -6.18 -4.53 4.99
CA ALA A 28 -6.84 -3.21 5.01
C ALA A 28 -8.35 -3.30 5.29
N LEU A 29 -9.01 -4.39 4.88
CA LEU A 29 -10.44 -4.62 5.08
C LEU A 29 -10.80 -5.07 6.50
N LEU A 30 -9.85 -5.67 7.23
CA LEU A 30 -10.11 -6.27 8.55
C LEU A 30 -10.73 -5.31 9.58
N PRO A 31 -10.29 -4.04 9.72
CA PRO A 31 -10.92 -3.11 10.64
C PRO A 31 -12.43 -2.99 10.45
N ARG A 32 -12.88 -2.76 9.21
CA ARG A 32 -14.30 -2.62 8.89
C ARG A 32 -15.04 -3.93 9.17
N ILE A 33 -14.49 -5.06 8.75
CA ILE A 33 -15.15 -6.37 8.90
C ILE A 33 -15.28 -6.73 10.38
N CYS A 34 -14.18 -6.73 11.14
CA CYS A 34 -14.18 -7.25 12.50
C CYS A 34 -14.81 -6.29 13.52
N VAL A 35 -14.54 -4.98 13.40
CA VAL A 35 -15.01 -3.98 14.38
C VAL A 35 -16.36 -3.40 13.98
N GLY A 36 -16.60 -3.23 12.68
CA GLY A 36 -17.84 -2.69 12.14
C GLY A 36 -18.90 -3.77 11.92
N ILE A 37 -18.76 -4.52 10.82
CA ILE A 37 -19.81 -5.40 10.27
C ILE A 37 -20.10 -6.61 11.16
N LEU A 38 -19.06 -7.31 11.62
CA LEU A 38 -19.20 -8.44 12.54
C LEU A 38 -19.23 -8.00 14.01
N GLY A 39 -18.99 -6.72 14.25
CA GLY A 39 -18.96 -6.10 15.57
C GLY A 39 -20.29 -5.42 15.92
N PRO A 40 -20.27 -4.47 16.87
CA PRO A 40 -21.47 -3.77 17.33
C PRO A 40 -22.18 -2.91 16.27
N GLY A 41 -21.52 -2.68 15.12
CA GLY A 41 -22.11 -1.94 14.00
C GLY A 41 -22.90 -2.81 13.03
N GLY A 42 -22.95 -4.14 13.20
CA GLY A 42 -23.52 -5.05 12.21
C GLY A 42 -24.96 -4.73 11.81
N ASP A 43 -25.82 -4.42 12.78
CA ASP A 43 -27.23 -4.08 12.53
C ASP A 43 -27.41 -2.76 11.77
N LEU A 44 -26.37 -1.92 11.72
CA LEU A 44 -26.37 -0.64 11.00
C LEU A 44 -25.77 -0.76 9.59
N TYR A 45 -25.26 -1.94 9.23
CA TYR A 45 -24.67 -2.17 7.92
C TYR A 45 -25.75 -2.56 6.92
N ASP A 46 -26.00 -1.67 5.94
CA ASP A 46 -26.89 -1.94 4.81
C ASP A 46 -26.06 -2.42 3.59
N PRO A 47 -26.21 -3.69 3.17
CA PRO A 47 -25.52 -4.22 1.99
C PRO A 47 -25.91 -3.52 0.68
N LEU A 48 -27.09 -2.89 0.61
CA LEU A 48 -27.56 -2.14 -0.56
C LEU A 48 -26.91 -0.76 -0.63
N ASN A 49 -26.54 -0.19 0.52
CA ASN A 49 -25.92 1.13 0.62
C ASN A 49 -24.65 1.11 1.51
N PRO A 50 -23.61 0.32 1.15
CA PRO A 50 -22.46 0.07 2.02
C PRO A 50 -21.63 1.33 2.32
N ARG A 51 -21.75 2.39 1.49
CA ARG A 51 -21.07 3.67 1.70
C ARG A 51 -21.74 4.54 2.78
N GLU A 52 -23.00 4.28 3.10
CA GLU A 52 -23.74 5.00 4.14
C GLU A 52 -23.52 4.44 5.54
N PHE A 53 -22.66 3.43 5.68
CA PHE A 53 -22.39 2.78 6.95
C PHE A 53 -21.90 3.76 8.02
N THR A 54 -20.90 4.59 7.70
CA THR A 54 -20.37 5.61 8.62
C THR A 54 -21.43 6.63 9.04
N SER A 55 -22.27 7.05 8.10
CA SER A 55 -23.40 7.96 8.37
C SER A 55 -24.41 7.33 9.33
N SER A 56 -24.70 6.04 9.15
CA SER A 56 -25.65 5.28 9.98
C SER A 56 -25.12 5.07 11.39
N VAL A 57 -23.82 4.75 11.53
CA VAL A 57 -23.12 4.65 12.83
C VAL A 57 -23.16 5.98 13.59
N ARG A 58 -22.93 7.11 12.92
CA ARG A 58 -22.97 8.44 13.56
C ARG A 58 -24.35 8.82 14.10
N ARG A 59 -25.41 8.45 13.38
CA ARG A 59 -26.81 8.73 13.76
C ARG A 59 -27.38 7.76 14.79
N ALA A 60 -26.74 6.62 15.00
CA ALA A 60 -27.25 5.60 15.90
C ALA A 60 -27.23 6.08 17.36
N VAL A 61 -28.43 6.26 17.92
CA VAL A 61 -28.62 6.60 19.35
C VAL A 61 -28.39 5.37 20.24
N THR A 62 -28.48 4.17 19.67
CA THR A 62 -28.31 2.89 20.35
C THR A 62 -26.87 2.56 20.73
N LEU A 63 -25.88 3.19 20.09
CA LEU A 63 -24.45 2.96 20.36
C LEU A 63 -23.91 3.94 21.39
N ASP A 64 -23.17 3.45 22.38
CA ASP A 64 -22.38 4.29 23.27
C ASP A 64 -21.26 5.04 22.51
N ALA A 65 -20.78 6.13 23.10
CA ALA A 65 -19.82 7.02 22.46
C ALA A 65 -18.47 6.33 22.15
N VAL A 66 -18.01 5.41 23.02
CA VAL A 66 -16.72 4.73 22.85
C VAL A 66 -16.81 3.73 21.69
N THR A 67 -17.85 2.91 21.68
CA THR A 67 -18.09 1.93 20.60
C THR A 67 -18.30 2.61 19.26
N ARG A 68 -19.10 3.68 19.22
CA ARG A 68 -19.28 4.50 18.00
C ARG A 68 -17.95 5.04 17.50
N GLY A 69 -17.13 5.57 18.41
CA GLY A 69 -15.78 6.03 18.10
C GLY A 69 -14.87 4.92 17.58
N ARG A 70 -14.99 3.67 18.05
CA ARG A 70 -14.20 2.54 17.51
C ARG A 70 -14.61 2.20 16.09
N ILE A 71 -15.91 2.15 15.80
CA ILE A 71 -16.42 1.84 14.47
C ILE A 71 -16.07 2.94 13.46
N GLU A 72 -16.22 4.22 13.83
CA GLU A 72 -15.77 5.31 12.96
C GLU A 72 -14.27 5.25 12.68
N ARG A 73 -13.47 4.91 13.71
CA ARG A 73 -12.03 4.77 13.56
C ARG A 73 -11.62 3.57 12.71
N SER A 74 -12.40 2.49 12.68
CA SER A 74 -12.14 1.36 11.80
C SER A 74 -12.35 1.73 10.32
N GLU A 75 -13.33 2.58 10.03
CA GLU A 75 -13.56 3.16 8.70
C GLU A 75 -12.40 4.08 8.26
N TYR A 76 -11.92 4.94 9.15
CA TYR A 76 -10.76 5.79 8.85
C TYR A 76 -9.47 4.97 8.67
N ALA A 77 -9.28 3.90 9.45
CA ALA A 77 -8.15 3.00 9.31
C ALA A 77 -8.17 2.28 7.95
N LEU A 78 -9.36 1.82 7.50
CA LEU A 78 -9.54 1.26 6.16
C LEU A 78 -9.21 2.28 5.06
N SER A 79 -9.77 3.50 5.12
CA SER A 79 -9.49 4.54 4.12
C SER A 79 -8.00 4.80 4.01
N ASN A 80 -7.32 4.98 5.15
CA ASN A 80 -5.89 5.20 5.17
C ASN A 80 -5.09 4.04 4.57
N ALA A 81 -5.45 2.79 4.89
CA ALA A 81 -4.77 1.63 4.36
C ALA A 81 -4.95 1.50 2.84
N ILE A 82 -6.16 1.74 2.33
CA ILE A 82 -6.45 1.70 0.88
C ILE A 82 -5.77 2.84 0.13
N GLU A 83 -5.70 4.05 0.69
CA GLU A 83 -4.98 5.18 0.08
C GLU A 83 -3.47 4.91 -0.07
N ASN A 84 -2.88 4.15 0.85
CA ASN A 84 -1.46 3.81 0.84
C ASN A 84 -1.13 2.54 0.04
N LEU A 85 -2.13 1.70 -0.26
CA LEU A 85 -1.95 0.42 -0.92
C LEU A 85 -1.32 0.54 -2.32
N PRO A 86 -1.73 1.50 -3.21
CA PRO A 86 -1.08 1.67 -4.50
C PRO A 86 0.40 2.04 -4.39
N LEU A 87 0.75 2.91 -3.44
CA LEU A 87 2.13 3.30 -3.19
C LEU A 87 2.97 2.10 -2.73
N PHE A 88 2.40 1.27 -1.86
CA PHE A 88 3.07 0.04 -1.42
C PHE A 88 3.25 -0.95 -2.57
N ALA A 89 2.21 -1.18 -3.39
CA ALA A 89 2.28 -2.06 -4.55
C ALA A 89 3.36 -1.61 -5.56
N ILE A 90 3.44 -0.30 -5.82
CA ILE A 90 4.47 0.28 -6.69
C ILE A 90 5.86 0.14 -6.06
N ALA A 91 6.01 0.31 -4.74
CA ALA A 91 7.28 0.10 -4.06
C ALA A 91 7.75 -1.36 -4.13
N VAL A 92 6.86 -2.32 -3.92
CA VAL A 92 7.15 -3.75 -4.09
C VAL A 92 7.57 -4.04 -5.53
N LEU A 93 6.86 -3.50 -6.52
CA LEU A 93 7.21 -3.63 -7.93
C LEU A 93 8.61 -3.06 -8.22
N ALA A 94 8.91 -1.85 -7.75
CA ALA A 94 10.21 -1.21 -7.92
C ALA A 94 11.34 -2.05 -7.31
N ALA A 95 11.17 -2.54 -6.08
CA ALA A 95 12.16 -3.39 -5.41
C ALA A 95 12.38 -4.75 -6.11
N ASN A 96 11.37 -5.26 -6.82
CA ASN A 96 11.53 -6.45 -7.65
C ASN A 96 12.24 -6.14 -8.98
N VAL A 97 11.92 -5.01 -9.62
CA VAL A 97 12.52 -4.57 -10.89
C VAL A 97 13.99 -4.18 -10.72
N GLU A 98 14.33 -3.54 -9.60
CA GLU A 98 15.71 -3.21 -9.24
C GLU A 98 16.48 -4.42 -8.69
N GLU A 99 15.88 -5.62 -8.64
CA GLU A 99 16.56 -6.84 -8.17
C GLU A 99 17.19 -6.68 -6.78
N LEU A 100 16.44 -6.05 -5.87
CA LEU A 100 16.86 -5.93 -4.48
C LEU A 100 17.08 -7.33 -3.88
N ASP A 101 18.11 -7.45 -3.04
CA ASP A 101 18.40 -8.67 -2.27
C ASP A 101 17.11 -9.23 -1.64
N ILE A 102 16.91 -10.56 -1.75
CA ILE A 102 15.68 -11.23 -1.37
C ILE A 102 15.38 -11.01 0.11
N GLU A 103 16.39 -11.18 0.96
CA GLU A 103 16.28 -11.01 2.41
C GLU A 103 15.86 -9.58 2.75
N THR A 104 16.55 -8.59 2.19
CA THR A 104 16.27 -7.17 2.41
C THR A 104 14.86 -6.79 1.94
N ARG A 105 14.48 -7.19 0.72
CA ARG A 105 13.16 -6.89 0.15
C ARG A 105 12.04 -7.49 0.99
N ASN A 106 12.16 -8.77 1.34
CA ASN A 106 11.17 -9.48 2.15
C ASN A 106 11.03 -8.86 3.53
N LEU A 107 12.16 -8.51 4.17
CA LEU A 107 12.17 -7.87 5.49
C LEU A 107 11.48 -6.49 5.45
N LEU A 108 11.73 -5.68 4.43
CA LEU A 108 11.09 -4.37 4.26
C LEU A 108 9.58 -4.51 4.02
N CYS A 109 9.15 -5.46 3.18
CA CYS A 109 7.73 -5.70 2.95
C CYS A 109 7.02 -6.18 4.22
N LEU A 110 7.63 -7.10 4.96
CA LEU A 110 7.09 -7.60 6.23
C LEU A 110 7.03 -6.50 7.30
N THR A 111 8.10 -5.71 7.41
CA THR A 111 8.17 -4.57 8.34
C THR A 111 7.05 -3.58 8.05
N TYR A 112 6.82 -3.24 6.78
CA TYR A 112 5.71 -2.37 6.38
C TYR A 112 4.36 -2.95 6.81
N ILE A 113 4.10 -4.23 6.54
CA ILE A 113 2.87 -4.91 6.94
C ILE A 113 2.68 -4.85 8.46
N LEU A 114 3.70 -5.21 9.24
CA LEU A 114 3.62 -5.21 10.70
C LEU A 114 3.35 -3.81 11.25
N LEU A 115 4.00 -2.78 10.71
CA LEU A 115 3.74 -1.40 11.07
C LEU A 115 2.31 -0.97 10.71
N ARG A 116 1.74 -1.46 9.61
CA ARG A 116 0.34 -1.20 9.26
C ARG A 116 -0.64 -1.91 10.20
N ILE A 117 -0.36 -3.15 10.60
CA ILE A 117 -1.14 -3.86 11.63
C ILE A 117 -1.12 -3.06 12.94
N LEU A 118 0.07 -2.66 13.39
CA LEU A 118 0.22 -1.87 14.61
C LEU A 118 -0.48 -0.51 14.50
N TYR A 119 -0.36 0.18 13.36
CA TYR A 119 -1.04 1.44 13.11
C TYR A 119 -2.55 1.29 13.24
N MET A 120 -3.16 0.31 12.55
CA MET A 120 -4.60 0.06 12.61
C MET A 120 -5.05 -0.25 14.04
N TRP A 121 -4.26 -1.05 14.77
CA TRP A 121 -4.57 -1.37 16.16
C TRP A 121 -4.55 -0.12 17.06
N VAL A 122 -3.47 0.67 16.99
CA VAL A 122 -3.37 1.93 17.74
C VAL A 122 -4.47 2.91 17.34
N TYR A 123 -4.85 2.94 16.06
CA TYR A 123 -5.90 3.82 15.56
C TYR A 123 -7.25 3.50 16.23
N ILE A 124 -7.63 2.22 16.31
CA ILE A 124 -8.95 1.80 16.78
C ILE A 124 -9.02 1.77 18.31
N TRP A 125 -8.03 1.15 18.95
CA TRP A 125 -8.04 0.87 20.40
C TRP A 125 -7.20 1.84 21.22
N GLY A 126 -6.39 2.71 20.59
CA GLY A 126 -5.55 3.66 21.32
C GLY A 126 -6.31 4.59 22.26
N GLN A 127 -7.59 4.88 21.97
CA GLN A 127 -8.46 5.67 22.85
C GLN A 127 -8.76 5.01 24.20
N ASP A 128 -8.63 3.68 24.29
CA ASP A 128 -9.00 2.90 25.47
C ASP A 128 -7.86 2.82 26.50
N TYR A 129 -6.65 3.15 26.08
CA TYR A 129 -5.43 2.96 26.86
C TYR A 129 -4.76 4.30 27.14
N TYR A 130 -4.91 4.81 28.37
CA TYR A 130 -4.33 6.08 28.81
C TYR A 130 -2.80 6.14 28.68
N TRP A 131 -2.13 4.98 28.72
CA TRP A 131 -0.67 4.89 28.61
C TRP A 131 -0.17 4.93 27.17
N ILE A 132 -1.05 4.85 26.15
CA ILE A 132 -0.69 5.03 24.75
C ILE A 132 -0.73 6.53 24.45
N PRO A 133 0.42 7.18 24.17
CA PRO A 133 0.41 8.60 23.86
C PRO A 133 -0.37 8.90 22.57
N PRO A 134 -1.09 10.04 22.48
CA PRO A 134 -1.85 10.40 21.29
C PRO A 134 -1.03 10.47 19.99
N PHE A 135 0.28 10.73 20.10
CA PHE A 135 1.19 10.83 18.97
C PHE A 135 1.71 9.47 18.46
N THR A 136 1.48 8.36 19.17
CA THR A 136 1.97 7.01 18.78
C THR A 136 1.49 6.63 17.39
N ARG A 137 0.22 6.92 17.08
CA ARG A 137 -0.36 6.70 15.76
C ARG A 137 0.48 7.39 14.66
N THR A 138 0.86 8.63 14.88
CA THR A 138 1.64 9.43 13.93
C THR A 138 3.06 8.89 13.80
N LEU A 139 3.70 8.45 14.88
CA LEU A 139 5.03 7.84 14.83
C LEU A 139 5.05 6.54 14.04
N VAL A 140 4.10 5.63 14.32
CA VAL A 140 3.99 4.36 13.59
C VAL A 140 3.71 4.61 12.11
N TRP A 141 2.88 5.60 11.79
CA TRP A 141 2.62 6.02 10.42
C TRP A 141 3.89 6.50 9.72
N TRP A 142 4.69 7.37 10.35
CA TRP A 142 5.96 7.82 9.79
C TRP A 142 6.93 6.67 9.59
N ALA A 143 7.06 5.77 10.56
CA ALA A 143 7.89 4.58 10.43
C ALA A 143 7.49 3.74 9.20
N ALA A 144 6.18 3.50 9.01
CA ALA A 144 5.69 2.76 7.86
C ALA A 144 6.00 3.45 6.53
N ASN A 145 5.87 4.78 6.47
CA ASN A 145 6.19 5.56 5.26
C ASN A 145 7.69 5.60 4.97
N VAL A 146 8.53 5.64 6.00
CA VAL A 146 10.00 5.52 5.84
C VAL A 146 10.37 4.14 5.30
N THR A 147 9.77 3.06 5.81
CA THR A 147 9.97 1.71 5.25
C THR A 147 9.53 1.62 3.79
N LEU A 148 8.39 2.23 3.44
CA LEU A 148 7.90 2.28 2.07
C LEU A 148 8.84 3.07 1.15
N ALA A 149 9.32 4.22 1.59
CA ALA A 149 10.29 5.02 0.86
C ALA A 149 11.61 4.25 0.67
N HIS A 150 12.06 3.52 1.70
CA HIS A 150 13.25 2.68 1.61
C HIS A 150 13.05 1.59 0.56
N LEU A 151 11.95 0.84 0.60
CA LEU A 151 11.62 -0.19 -0.38
C LEU A 151 11.61 0.36 -1.83
N TYR A 152 11.16 1.60 -2.01
CA TYR A 152 11.05 2.24 -3.33
C TYR A 152 12.37 2.83 -3.86
N LEU A 153 13.22 3.33 -2.97
CA LEU A 153 14.45 4.07 -3.32
C LEU A 153 15.71 3.22 -3.20
N SER A 154 15.68 2.07 -2.53
CA SER A 154 16.84 1.21 -2.38
C SER A 154 17.35 0.73 -3.74
N PRO A 155 18.64 0.95 -4.04
CA PRO A 155 19.24 0.41 -5.25
C PRO A 155 19.41 -1.10 -5.13
N GLY A 156 19.27 -1.79 -6.26
CA GLY A 156 19.53 -3.22 -6.41
C GLY A 156 20.92 -3.67 -6.01
N THR A 157 21.10 -4.99 -5.82
CA THR A 157 22.45 -5.56 -5.80
C THR A 157 23.05 -5.46 -7.21
N PRO A 158 24.26 -4.90 -7.38
CA PRO A 158 24.89 -4.84 -8.69
C PRO A 158 25.16 -6.27 -9.19
N SER A 159 24.45 -6.71 -10.23
CA SER A 159 24.89 -7.85 -11.04
C SER A 159 26.19 -7.43 -11.75
N ASN A 160 27.18 -8.32 -11.85
CA ASN A 160 28.49 -8.07 -12.47
C ASN A 160 28.46 -7.56 -13.94
N GLU A 161 27.28 -7.35 -14.52
CA GLU A 161 27.06 -6.75 -15.84
C GLU A 161 26.66 -5.25 -15.79
N LEU A 162 26.52 -4.63 -14.62
CA LEU A 162 25.96 -3.28 -14.45
C LEU A 162 26.84 -2.35 -13.60
N GLU A 163 28.09 -2.15 -14.02
CA GLU A 163 29.08 -1.26 -13.37
C GLU A 163 28.79 0.26 -13.53
N GLU A 164 27.56 0.67 -13.86
CA GLU A 164 27.18 2.09 -13.83
C GLU A 164 25.67 2.26 -13.55
N LYS A 165 25.17 2.31 -12.29
CA LYS A 165 23.80 2.80 -12.06
C LYS A 165 23.48 3.56 -10.75
N PRO A 166 23.50 4.91 -10.73
CA PRO A 166 22.62 5.69 -9.84
C PRO A 166 21.14 5.70 -10.32
N SER A 167 20.27 4.94 -9.64
CA SER A 167 18.80 5.10 -9.60
C SER A 167 18.07 5.40 -10.93
N TYR A 168 17.96 4.42 -11.83
CA TYR A 168 17.49 4.65 -13.20
C TYR A 168 16.04 4.26 -13.55
N TRP A 169 15.18 3.73 -12.69
CA TRP A 169 13.81 3.41 -13.17
C TRP A 169 13.00 4.67 -13.54
N ILE A 170 13.16 5.81 -12.83
CA ILE A 170 12.54 7.10 -13.21
C ILE A 170 13.10 7.60 -14.53
N THR A 171 14.43 7.61 -14.68
CA THR A 171 15.10 8.05 -15.90
C THR A 171 14.94 7.07 -17.06
N ARG A 172 14.65 5.79 -16.84
CA ARG A 172 14.36 4.76 -17.87
C ARG A 172 12.88 4.77 -18.27
N ALA A 173 11.96 5.06 -17.36
CA ALA A 173 10.56 5.36 -17.68
C ALA A 173 10.43 6.70 -18.43
N ILE A 174 11.28 7.69 -18.12
CA ILE A 174 11.40 8.93 -18.90
C ILE A 174 12.15 8.67 -20.23
N LYS A 175 13.17 7.81 -20.24
CA LYS A 175 13.86 7.32 -21.45
C LYS A 175 13.17 6.08 -22.03
N LEU A 176 11.85 6.08 -22.18
CA LEU A 176 11.20 5.06 -23.01
C LEU A 176 11.84 5.10 -24.41
N PRO A 177 12.42 3.99 -24.90
CA PRO A 177 12.98 3.91 -26.24
C PRO A 177 11.83 3.74 -27.23
N ASN A 178 11.19 4.85 -27.58
CA ASN A 178 10.43 4.98 -28.82
C ASN A 178 10.19 6.46 -29.17
N SER A 179 11.28 7.22 -29.23
CA SER A 179 11.31 8.49 -29.97
C SER A 179 10.87 8.31 -31.44
N HIS A 180 11.02 7.10 -32.00
CA HIS A 180 10.51 6.75 -33.33
C HIS A 180 8.98 6.61 -33.40
N ALA A 181 8.31 6.07 -32.37
CA ALA A 181 6.86 5.92 -32.38
C ALA A 181 6.15 7.27 -32.18
N LEU A 182 6.66 8.11 -31.27
CA LEU A 182 6.16 9.48 -31.08
C LEU A 182 6.49 10.39 -32.26
N GLY A 183 7.67 10.23 -32.87
CA GLY A 183 8.02 10.91 -34.13
C GLY A 183 7.03 10.57 -35.24
N SER A 184 6.70 9.29 -35.43
CA SER A 184 5.74 8.87 -36.47
C SER A 184 4.32 9.38 -36.25
N VAL A 185 3.88 9.52 -35.00
CA VAL A 185 2.55 10.05 -34.64
C VAL A 185 2.50 11.58 -34.80
N VAL A 186 3.57 12.28 -34.40
CA VAL A 186 3.70 13.74 -34.57
C VAL A 186 3.91 14.10 -36.05
N ASP A 187 4.63 13.28 -36.81
CA ASP A 187 4.82 13.46 -38.25
C ASP A 187 3.55 13.13 -39.04
N ASN A 188 2.74 12.14 -38.61
CA ASN A 188 1.41 11.89 -39.19
C ASN A 188 0.44 13.03 -38.88
N ALA A 189 0.53 13.65 -37.71
CA ALA A 189 -0.31 14.80 -37.34
C ALA A 189 0.09 16.11 -38.06
N ARG A 190 1.25 16.17 -38.72
CA ARG A 190 1.72 17.31 -39.51
C ARG A 190 1.54 17.13 -41.02
N ARG A 191 1.07 15.98 -41.50
CA ARG A 191 0.80 15.81 -42.93
C ARG A 191 -0.44 16.64 -43.28
N PRO A 192 -0.38 17.48 -44.33
CA PRO A 192 -1.60 18.06 -44.88
C PRO A 192 -2.55 16.94 -45.31
N LEU A 193 -3.86 17.17 -45.13
CA LEU A 193 -4.89 16.22 -45.55
C LEU A 193 -4.68 15.83 -47.02
N PRO A 194 -4.88 14.56 -47.40
CA PRO A 194 -4.77 14.15 -48.80
C PRO A 194 -5.79 14.92 -49.65
N GLU A 195 -5.38 15.37 -50.84
CA GLU A 195 -6.23 16.11 -51.79
C GLU A 195 -7.56 15.38 -52.11
N SER A 196 -7.61 14.06 -51.97
CA SER A 196 -8.83 13.26 -52.12
C SER A 196 -9.92 13.52 -51.06
N LEU A 197 -9.61 14.33 -50.04
CA LEU A 197 -10.53 14.78 -48.99
C LEU A 197 -10.76 16.31 -49.05
N MET A 198 -10.24 16.98 -50.08
CA MET A 198 -10.39 18.44 -50.28
C MET A 198 -11.39 18.81 -51.40
N ASP A 199 -12.19 17.86 -51.87
CA ASP A 199 -13.32 18.07 -52.79
C ASP A 199 -14.67 18.10 -52.06
#